data_AF-A0A316QGR0-F1
#
_entry.id   AF-A0A316QGR0-F1
#
_cell.length_a   1.000
_cell.length_b   1.000
_cell.length_c   1.000
_cell.angle_alpha   90.00
_cell.angle_beta   90.00
_cell.angle_gamma   90.00
#
_symmetry.space_group_name_H-M   'P 1'
#
loop_
_entity.id
_entity.type
_entity.pdbx_description
1 polymer ?
#
loop_
_entity_poly.entity_id
_entity_poly.type
_entity_poly.pdbx_seq_one_letter_code
_entity_poly.pdbx_strand_id
1 'polypeptide(L)'
;MLKKQSNEEWIYNGQRFYIGQRIIGTEQSEYEGLFGTVWEIRDGKDKETENETPDIYCSFDAPKLPYDIQQLEKTFSDLYGTPKTIEDIVLDEVIMSPDMIAPLDTVLPQKTVYMLIEDWAHQGETGFKYRIYSDKNEAKKQMRLTFDRDLEEGFFEGLRSEPDVIEESDENHYEIFRDGFYCEEHYALTIEEHILLGENGG
;
A
#
# COMPACT_ATOMS: atom_id res chain seq x y z
N MET A 1 -8.05 29.24 -22.61
CA MET A 1 -6.95 29.66 -23.53
C MET A 1 -6.23 28.36 -23.81
N LEU A 2 -6.33 27.83 -25.02
CA LEU A 2 -5.81 26.50 -25.34
C LEU A 2 -4.29 26.49 -25.13
N LYS A 3 -3.81 25.85 -24.07
CA LYS A 3 -2.38 25.73 -23.80
C LYS A 3 -1.94 24.28 -23.93
N LYS A 4 -1.70 23.90 -25.19
CA LYS A 4 -0.98 22.68 -25.59
C LYS A 4 0.53 22.82 -25.30
N GLN A 5 0.94 23.14 -24.08
CA GLN A 5 2.35 23.14 -23.71
C GLN A 5 2.58 22.21 -22.52
N SER A 6 3.34 21.15 -22.82
CA SER A 6 3.82 20.05 -21.98
C SER A 6 4.46 20.42 -20.63
N ASN A 7 4.55 21.71 -20.27
CA ASN A 7 5.32 22.19 -19.11
C ASN A 7 4.54 23.13 -18.18
N GLU A 8 3.22 23.32 -18.36
CA GLU A 8 2.42 24.12 -17.43
C GLU A 8 1.72 23.22 -16.41
N GLU A 9 1.98 23.47 -15.13
CA GLU A 9 1.33 22.81 -13.99
C GLU A 9 0.06 23.58 -13.62
N TRP A 10 -1.03 22.86 -13.42
CA TRP A 10 -2.30 23.41 -12.95
C TRP A 10 -2.56 23.01 -11.50
N ILE A 11 -3.02 23.94 -10.67
CA ILE A 11 -3.27 23.69 -9.25
C ILE A 11 -4.74 23.91 -8.94
N TYR A 12 -5.37 22.93 -8.32
CA TYR A 12 -6.75 23.00 -7.84
C TYR A 12 -6.92 22.31 -6.52
N ASN A 13 -7.51 23.02 -5.56
CA ASN A 13 -7.62 22.57 -4.17
C ASN A 13 -6.29 22.05 -3.58
N GLY A 14 -5.15 22.61 -4.03
CA GLY A 14 -3.82 22.19 -3.60
C GLY A 14 -3.25 20.95 -4.31
N GLN A 15 -4.02 20.33 -5.20
CA GLN A 15 -3.58 19.22 -6.04
C GLN A 15 -3.05 19.73 -7.37
N ARG A 16 -1.96 19.11 -7.85
CA ARG A 16 -1.25 19.53 -9.05
C ARG A 16 -1.54 18.57 -10.21
N PHE A 17 -1.88 19.14 -11.36
CA PHE A 17 -2.14 18.43 -12.61
C PHE A 17 -1.26 18.91 -13.77
N TYR A 18 -0.84 18.00 -14.64
CA TYR A 18 -0.05 18.32 -15.83
C TYR A 18 -0.23 17.28 -16.94
N ILE A 19 0.13 17.65 -18.18
CA ILE A 19 0.06 16.73 -19.34
C ILE A 19 1.11 15.62 -19.20
N GLY A 20 0.70 14.37 -19.41
CA GLY A 20 1.51 13.18 -19.21
C GLY A 20 1.48 12.62 -17.79
N GLN A 21 0.75 13.27 -16.88
CA GLN A 21 0.60 12.82 -15.50
C GLN A 21 -0.14 11.49 -15.41
N ARG A 22 0.33 10.60 -14.54
CA ARG A 22 -0.36 9.37 -14.19
C ARG A 22 -1.41 9.64 -13.13
N ILE A 23 -2.60 9.10 -13.34
CA ILE A 23 -3.78 9.33 -12.50
C ILE A 23 -4.50 8.02 -12.19
N ILE A 24 -5.35 8.06 -11.16
CA ILE A 24 -6.33 7.02 -10.86
C ILE A 24 -7.73 7.64 -10.73
N GLY A 25 -8.76 6.97 -11.23
CA GLY A 25 -10.15 7.38 -11.02
C GLY A 25 -10.55 7.28 -9.54
N THR A 26 -11.22 8.30 -9.01
CA THR A 26 -11.71 8.34 -7.62
C THR A 26 -13.12 7.75 -7.52
N GLU A 27 -13.66 7.64 -6.30
CA GLU A 27 -15.05 7.25 -6.03
C GLU A 27 -16.10 8.19 -6.67
N GLN A 28 -15.69 9.36 -7.15
CA GLN A 28 -16.57 10.30 -7.85
C GLN A 28 -16.63 10.06 -9.36
N SER A 29 -15.86 9.09 -9.87
CA SER A 29 -15.79 8.73 -11.28
C SER A 29 -16.39 7.34 -11.52
N GLU A 30 -17.07 7.17 -12.65
CA GLU A 30 -17.46 5.85 -13.15
C GLU A 30 -16.26 4.97 -13.51
N TYR A 31 -15.07 5.55 -13.57
CA TYR A 31 -13.78 4.89 -13.80
C TYR A 31 -12.99 4.70 -12.49
N GLU A 32 -13.67 4.68 -11.34
CA GLU A 32 -13.06 4.45 -10.02
C GLU A 32 -12.05 3.29 -10.07
N GLY A 33 -10.83 3.54 -9.56
CA GLY A 33 -9.78 2.54 -9.48
C GLY A 33 -9.00 2.29 -10.77
N LEU A 34 -9.46 2.80 -11.93
CA LEU A 34 -8.71 2.68 -13.17
C LEU A 34 -7.57 3.68 -13.23
N PHE A 35 -6.40 3.19 -13.66
CA PHE A 35 -5.26 4.05 -13.93
C PHE A 35 -5.36 4.69 -15.30
N GLY A 36 -4.81 5.89 -15.45
CA GLY A 36 -4.85 6.61 -16.71
C GLY A 36 -3.76 7.67 -16.85
N THR A 37 -3.79 8.37 -17.97
CA THR A 37 -2.84 9.43 -18.30
C THR A 37 -3.56 10.67 -18.79
N VAL A 38 -3.25 11.82 -18.21
CA VAL A 38 -3.74 13.12 -18.66
C VAL A 38 -3.04 13.50 -19.96
N TRP A 39 -3.78 13.94 -20.98
CA TRP A 39 -3.19 14.38 -22.25
C TRP A 39 -3.60 15.80 -22.66
N GLU A 40 -4.67 16.38 -22.10
CA GLU A 40 -5.03 17.78 -22.28
C GLU A 40 -5.79 18.32 -21.05
N ILE A 41 -5.64 19.62 -20.75
CA ILE A 41 -6.38 20.32 -19.69
C ILE A 41 -6.93 21.62 -20.28
N ARG A 42 -8.23 21.87 -20.11
CA ARG A 42 -8.92 23.09 -20.57
C ARG A 42 -9.64 23.78 -19.42
N ASP A 43 -9.30 25.04 -19.15
CA ASP A 43 -9.80 25.82 -18.01
C ASP A 43 -10.60 27.07 -18.40
N GLY A 44 -10.77 27.31 -19.71
CA GLY A 44 -11.36 28.53 -20.26
C GLY A 44 -12.59 28.28 -21.13
N LYS A 45 -12.83 29.19 -22.07
CA LYS A 45 -13.96 29.10 -23.03
C LYS A 45 -13.88 27.93 -24.01
N ASP A 46 -12.75 27.23 -24.00
CA ASP A 46 -12.42 26.07 -24.83
C ASP A 46 -12.84 24.74 -24.21
N LYS A 47 -13.45 24.78 -23.02
CA LYS A 47 -14.08 23.62 -22.40
C LYS A 47 -15.26 23.09 -23.21
N GLU A 48 -15.46 21.79 -23.12
CA GLU A 48 -16.61 21.08 -23.68
C GLU A 48 -17.69 20.82 -22.62
N THR A 49 -17.36 20.89 -21.33
CA THR A 49 -18.36 20.81 -20.26
C THR A 49 -18.72 22.19 -19.71
N GLU A 50 -19.95 22.30 -19.21
CA GLU A 50 -20.47 23.50 -18.53
C GLU A 50 -20.09 23.54 -17.03
N ASN A 51 -19.25 22.62 -16.55
CA ASN A 51 -18.82 22.59 -15.16
C ASN A 51 -18.02 23.84 -14.79
N GLU A 52 -17.87 24.16 -13.51
CA GLU A 52 -16.97 25.26 -13.09
C GLU A 52 -15.50 24.83 -13.08
N THR A 53 -15.25 23.56 -12.78
CA THR A 53 -13.93 22.92 -12.76
C THR A 53 -13.39 22.70 -14.17
N PRO A 54 -12.07 22.71 -14.43
CA PRO A 54 -11.57 22.48 -15.79
C PRO A 54 -11.90 21.09 -16.30
N ASP A 55 -11.87 20.97 -17.63
CA ASP A 55 -11.98 19.70 -18.32
C ASP A 55 -10.58 19.10 -18.42
N ILE A 56 -10.38 17.97 -17.73
CA ILE A 56 -9.14 17.19 -17.79
C ILE A 56 -9.38 16.02 -18.73
N TYR A 57 -8.78 16.07 -19.90
CA TYR A 57 -8.84 14.98 -20.86
C TYR A 57 -7.79 13.94 -20.50
N CYS A 58 -8.24 12.69 -20.34
CA CYS A 58 -7.38 11.55 -20.05
C CYS A 58 -7.78 10.32 -20.86
N SER A 59 -6.86 9.37 -20.93
CA SER A 59 -7.15 7.99 -21.34
C SER A 59 -6.93 7.07 -20.15
N PHE A 60 -7.85 6.15 -19.91
CA PHE A 60 -7.70 5.09 -18.93
C PHE A 60 -7.10 3.83 -19.56
N ASP A 61 -6.24 3.16 -18.81
CA ASP A 61 -5.67 1.88 -19.21
C ASP A 61 -6.76 0.82 -19.16
N ALA A 62 -6.87 0.01 -20.22
CA ALA A 62 -7.83 -1.09 -20.25
C ALA A 62 -7.57 -2.06 -19.09
N PRO A 63 -8.56 -2.31 -18.22
CA PRO A 63 -8.41 -3.27 -17.12
C PRO A 63 -8.17 -4.67 -17.68
N LYS A 64 -7.28 -5.40 -17.01
CA LYS A 64 -6.94 -6.79 -17.39
C LYS A 64 -7.39 -7.81 -16.35
N LEU A 65 -7.65 -7.37 -15.12
CA LEU A 65 -8.13 -8.25 -14.07
C LEU A 65 -9.63 -8.52 -14.29
N PRO A 66 -10.09 -9.79 -14.24
CA PRO A 66 -11.49 -10.11 -14.47
C PRO A 66 -12.46 -9.42 -13.50
N TYR A 67 -12.00 -9.15 -12.27
CA TYR A 67 -12.80 -8.42 -11.28
C TYR A 67 -13.03 -6.96 -11.71
N ASP A 68 -11.97 -6.25 -12.10
CA ASP A 68 -12.04 -4.85 -12.53
C ASP A 68 -12.90 -4.70 -13.80
N ILE A 69 -12.76 -5.64 -14.75
CA ILE A 69 -13.59 -5.68 -15.96
C ILE A 69 -15.08 -5.81 -15.58
N GLN A 70 -15.43 -6.78 -14.75
CA GLN A 70 -16.83 -6.98 -14.33
C GLN A 70 -17.40 -5.78 -13.59
N GLN A 71 -16.60 -5.14 -12.74
CA GLN A 71 -17.03 -3.96 -11.99
C GLN A 71 -17.28 -2.76 -12.91
N LEU A 72 -16.41 -2.55 -13.90
CA LEU A 72 -16.59 -1.49 -14.88
C LEU A 72 -17.81 -1.74 -15.78
N GLU A 73 -17.94 -2.96 -16.33
CA GLU A 73 -19.08 -3.38 -17.13
C GLU A 73 -20.40 -3.20 -16.38
N LYS A 74 -20.43 -3.57 -15.09
CA LYS A 74 -21.59 -3.38 -14.23
C LYS A 74 -21.90 -1.89 -14.04
N THR A 75 -20.91 -1.09 -13.68
CA THR A 75 -21.06 0.37 -13.44
C THR A 75 -21.67 1.05 -14.67
N PHE A 76 -21.13 0.76 -15.86
CA PHE A 76 -21.64 1.31 -17.11
C PHE A 76 -22.98 0.69 -17.53
N SER A 77 -23.22 -0.59 -17.28
CA SER A 77 -24.52 -1.22 -17.55
C SER A 77 -25.64 -0.58 -16.74
N ASP A 78 -25.37 -0.30 -15.46
CA ASP A 78 -26.30 0.35 -14.56
C ASP A 78 -26.55 1.81 -14.99
N LEU A 79 -25.48 2.54 -15.34
CA LEU A 79 -25.57 3.93 -15.81
C LEU A 79 -26.43 4.08 -17.09
N TYR A 80 -26.24 3.19 -18.05
CA TYR A 80 -26.96 3.22 -19.33
C TYR A 80 -28.27 2.40 -19.32
N GLY A 81 -28.58 1.70 -18.22
CA GLY A 81 -29.75 0.83 -18.08
C GLY A 81 -29.79 -0.34 -19.07
N THR A 82 -28.66 -0.71 -19.67
CA THR A 82 -28.54 -1.77 -20.68
C THR A 82 -27.19 -2.47 -20.52
N PRO A 83 -27.09 -3.79 -20.76
CA PRO A 83 -25.82 -4.50 -20.65
C PRO A 83 -24.72 -3.87 -21.51
N LYS A 84 -23.55 -3.65 -20.91
CA LYS A 84 -22.31 -3.15 -21.51
C LYS A 84 -21.19 -4.17 -21.31
N THR A 85 -20.39 -4.39 -22.35
CA THR A 85 -19.11 -5.09 -22.23
C THR A 85 -17.96 -4.09 -22.24
N ILE A 86 -16.74 -4.55 -21.92
CA ILE A 86 -15.54 -3.70 -21.96
C ILE A 86 -15.32 -3.04 -23.33
N GLU A 87 -15.71 -3.71 -24.42
CA GLU A 87 -15.63 -3.17 -25.78
C GLU A 87 -16.64 -2.05 -26.05
N ASP A 88 -17.70 -1.95 -25.26
CA ASP A 88 -18.71 -0.89 -25.36
C ASP A 88 -18.31 0.39 -24.59
N ILE A 89 -17.26 0.32 -23.76
CA ILE A 89 -16.88 1.39 -22.83
C ILE A 89 -15.74 2.21 -23.43
N VAL A 90 -15.95 3.52 -23.53
CA VAL A 90 -14.93 4.46 -24.01
C VAL A 90 -13.91 4.69 -22.89
N LEU A 91 -12.66 4.30 -23.15
CA LEU A 91 -11.53 4.51 -22.23
C LEU A 91 -10.62 5.65 -22.68
N ASP A 92 -10.70 6.03 -23.95
CA ASP A 92 -9.90 7.09 -24.56
C ASP A 92 -10.67 8.41 -24.64
N GLU A 93 -9.92 9.52 -24.56
CA GLU A 93 -10.47 10.88 -24.70
C GLU A 93 -11.61 11.22 -23.70
N VAL A 94 -11.55 10.64 -22.50
CA VAL A 94 -12.55 10.86 -21.46
C VAL A 94 -12.30 12.20 -20.77
N ILE A 95 -13.37 12.95 -20.53
CA ILE A 95 -13.31 14.22 -19.81
C ILE A 95 -13.59 13.98 -18.33
N MET A 96 -12.62 14.32 -17.49
CA MET A 96 -12.71 14.27 -16.03
C MET A 96 -12.69 15.66 -15.42
N SER A 97 -13.32 15.79 -14.26
CA SER A 97 -13.10 16.92 -13.36
C SER A 97 -11.94 16.58 -12.42
N PRO A 98 -11.33 17.57 -11.76
CA PRO A 98 -10.25 17.33 -10.81
C PRO A 98 -10.64 16.42 -9.65
N ASP A 99 -11.90 16.41 -9.21
CA ASP A 99 -12.32 15.59 -8.07
C ASP A 99 -12.60 14.12 -8.48
N MET A 100 -12.75 13.85 -9.79
CA MET A 100 -12.95 12.52 -10.37
C MET A 100 -11.63 11.74 -10.56
N ILE A 101 -10.47 12.38 -10.42
CA ILE A 101 -9.17 11.76 -10.63
C ILE A 101 -8.16 12.20 -9.57
N ALA A 102 -7.25 11.31 -9.19
CA ALA A 102 -6.16 11.62 -8.26
C ALA A 102 -4.79 11.38 -8.95
N PRO A 103 -3.84 12.33 -8.88
CA PRO A 103 -2.46 12.13 -9.29
C PRO A 103 -1.74 11.02 -8.55
N LEU A 104 -1.01 10.20 -9.31
CA LEU A 104 -0.17 9.12 -8.77
C LEU A 104 1.26 9.53 -8.51
N ASP A 105 1.72 10.66 -9.04
CA ASP A 105 3.08 11.19 -8.77
C ASP A 105 3.19 11.79 -7.36
N THR A 106 2.17 11.60 -6.53
CA THR A 106 2.25 11.87 -5.10
C THR A 106 3.25 10.87 -4.52
N VAL A 107 4.47 11.34 -4.21
CA VAL A 107 5.46 10.57 -3.46
C VAL A 107 4.73 10.00 -2.26
N LEU A 108 4.49 8.69 -2.28
CA LEU A 108 3.86 8.02 -1.16
C LEU A 108 4.77 8.29 0.04
N PRO A 109 4.22 8.83 1.14
CA PRO A 109 5.04 9.21 2.26
C PRO A 109 5.80 7.98 2.74
N GLN A 110 7.11 8.12 2.90
CA GLN A 110 7.92 7.09 3.53
C GLN A 110 7.31 6.79 4.89
N LYS A 111 6.88 5.55 5.10
CA LYS A 111 6.28 5.14 6.35
C LYS A 111 7.17 4.09 6.99
N THR A 112 7.72 4.43 8.14
CA THR A 112 8.42 3.46 8.98
C THR A 112 7.38 2.52 9.60
N VAL A 113 7.67 1.22 9.54
CA VAL A 113 6.95 0.17 10.25
C VAL A 113 7.93 -0.67 11.06
N TYR A 114 7.43 -1.25 12.13
CA TYR A 114 8.22 -2.07 13.06
C TYR A 114 7.67 -3.49 13.02
N MET A 115 8.51 -4.44 12.69
CA MET A 115 8.15 -5.86 12.63
C MET A 115 8.65 -6.54 13.90
N LEU A 116 7.73 -7.02 14.75
CA LEU A 116 8.05 -7.93 15.84
C LEU A 116 8.08 -9.35 15.29
N ILE A 117 9.23 -9.98 15.38
CA ILE A 117 9.53 -11.33 14.93
C ILE A 117 9.72 -12.21 16.17
N GLU A 118 9.11 -13.38 16.16
CA GLU A 118 9.24 -14.44 17.14
C GLU A 118 9.69 -15.68 16.37
N ASP A 119 10.90 -16.16 16.63
CA ASP A 119 11.51 -17.32 15.97
C ASP A 119 12.03 -18.29 17.04
N TRP A 120 11.73 -19.57 16.89
CA TRP A 120 12.10 -20.56 17.89
C TRP A 120 12.28 -21.96 17.32
N ALA A 121 13.18 -22.71 17.95
CA ALA A 121 13.31 -24.16 17.83
C ALA A 121 13.51 -24.73 19.23
N HIS A 122 12.68 -25.72 19.61
CA HIS A 122 12.82 -26.41 20.89
C HIS A 122 12.20 -27.81 20.80
N GLN A 123 12.88 -28.83 21.29
CA GLN A 123 12.37 -30.22 21.36
C GLN A 123 11.86 -30.78 20.01
N GLY A 124 12.47 -30.36 18.90
CA GLY A 124 12.11 -30.81 17.55
C GLY A 124 10.88 -30.10 16.96
N GLU A 125 10.33 -29.11 17.65
CA GLU A 125 9.37 -28.16 17.09
C GLU A 125 10.10 -26.88 16.68
N THR A 126 9.66 -26.30 15.56
CA THR A 126 10.15 -25.00 15.07
C THR A 126 8.98 -24.10 14.77
N GLY A 127 9.11 -22.80 14.98
CA GLY A 127 8.10 -21.86 14.52
C GLY A 127 8.61 -20.45 14.32
N PHE A 128 7.84 -19.73 13.52
CA PHE A 128 8.11 -18.36 13.14
C PHE A 128 6.81 -17.58 13.09
N LYS A 129 6.74 -16.45 13.77
CA LYS A 129 5.59 -15.53 13.77
C LYS A 129 6.11 -14.11 13.60
N TYR A 130 5.35 -13.30 12.88
CA TYR A 130 5.62 -11.87 12.78
C TYR A 130 4.35 -11.04 12.95
N ARG A 131 4.51 -9.83 13.48
CA ARG A 131 3.45 -8.82 13.62
C ARG A 131 4.02 -7.45 13.23
N ILE A 132 3.23 -6.65 12.51
CA ILE A 132 3.66 -5.34 12.01
C ILE A 132 2.94 -4.23 12.77
N TYR A 133 3.69 -3.21 13.18
CA TYR A 133 3.19 -2.04 13.89
C TYR A 133 3.62 -0.76 13.18
N SER A 134 2.76 0.26 13.20
CA SER A 134 3.12 1.60 12.74
C SER A 134 3.86 2.43 13.81
N ASP A 135 3.87 1.98 15.06
CA ASP A 135 4.49 2.65 16.20
C ASP A 135 5.45 1.72 16.95
N LYS A 136 6.65 2.24 17.28
CA LYS A 136 7.70 1.46 17.94
C LYS A 136 7.30 1.03 19.36
N ASN A 137 6.58 1.88 20.09
CA ASN A 137 6.19 1.59 21.46
C ASN A 137 5.10 0.52 21.52
N GLU A 138 4.21 0.47 20.53
CA GLU A 138 3.27 -0.64 20.36
C GLU A 138 4.01 -1.96 20.12
N ALA A 139 4.98 -1.99 19.20
CA ALA A 139 5.81 -3.16 18.96
C ALA A 139 6.53 -3.61 20.26
N LYS A 140 7.16 -2.68 20.98
CA LYS A 140 7.83 -2.96 22.27
C LYS A 140 6.88 -3.49 23.34
N LYS A 141 5.68 -2.91 23.45
CA LYS A 141 4.66 -3.39 24.37
C LYS A 141 4.30 -4.84 24.06
N GLN A 142 4.15 -5.17 22.78
CA GLN A 142 3.79 -6.52 22.35
C GLN A 142 4.95 -7.51 22.49
N MET A 143 6.19 -7.07 22.30
CA MET A 143 7.39 -7.86 22.59
C MET A 143 7.41 -8.28 24.06
N ARG A 144 7.18 -7.32 24.99
CA ARG A 144 7.11 -7.59 26.43
C ARG A 144 5.99 -8.56 26.78
N LEU A 145 4.78 -8.34 26.26
CA LEU A 145 3.65 -9.25 26.49
C LEU A 145 3.90 -10.67 25.95
N THR A 146 4.61 -10.79 24.82
CA THR A 146 4.97 -12.09 24.23
C THR A 146 5.99 -12.80 25.11
N PHE A 147 7.04 -12.08 25.54
CA PHE A 147 8.03 -12.60 26.47
C PHE A 147 7.42 -13.03 27.81
N ASP A 148 6.58 -12.19 28.43
CA ASP A 148 5.94 -12.47 29.71
C ASP A 148 5.04 -13.71 29.61
N ARG A 149 4.30 -13.88 28.51
CA ARG A 149 3.51 -15.09 28.24
C ARG A 149 4.40 -16.33 28.21
N ASP A 150 5.48 -16.31 27.42
CA ASP A 150 6.34 -17.49 27.24
C ASP A 150 7.12 -17.82 28.53
N LEU A 151 7.39 -16.81 29.36
CA LEU A 151 7.91 -16.98 30.70
C LEU A 151 6.89 -17.64 31.63
N GLU A 152 5.64 -17.19 31.63
CA GLU A 152 4.55 -17.75 32.44
C GLU A 152 4.18 -19.18 32.02
N GLU A 153 4.30 -19.50 30.72
CA GLU A 153 4.09 -20.85 30.18
C GLU A 153 5.26 -21.80 30.45
N GLY A 154 6.37 -21.31 31.02
CA GLY A 154 7.53 -22.10 31.40
C GLY A 154 8.43 -22.50 30.22
N PHE A 155 8.24 -21.90 29.04
CA PHE A 155 9.01 -22.25 27.83
C PHE A 155 10.52 -22.11 28.06
N PHE A 156 10.94 -21.04 28.74
CA PHE A 156 12.35 -20.79 29.03
C PHE A 156 12.96 -21.72 30.08
N GLU A 157 12.15 -22.39 30.92
CA GLU A 157 12.69 -23.29 31.96
C GLU A 157 13.40 -24.49 31.34
N GLY A 158 12.86 -25.02 30.24
CA GLY A 158 13.49 -26.09 29.46
C GLY A 158 14.84 -25.64 28.91
N LEU A 159 14.85 -24.53 28.16
CA LEU A 159 16.06 -23.97 27.55
C LEU A 159 17.12 -23.60 28.61
N ARG A 160 16.78 -22.87 29.67
CA ARG A 160 17.72 -22.45 30.72
C ARG A 160 18.29 -23.61 31.54
N SER A 161 17.70 -24.79 31.47
CA SER A 161 18.21 -25.98 32.15
C SER A 161 19.32 -26.70 31.38
N GLU A 162 19.49 -26.41 30.08
CA GLU A 162 20.52 -27.01 29.25
C GLU A 162 21.91 -26.44 29.56
N PRO A 163 22.99 -27.24 29.42
CA PRO A 163 24.35 -26.71 29.47
C PRO A 163 24.64 -25.85 28.23
N ASP A 164 25.59 -24.93 28.37
CA ASP A 164 26.10 -24.09 27.28
C ASP A 164 25.04 -23.16 26.66
N VAL A 165 24.06 -22.74 27.47
CA VAL A 165 23.03 -21.78 27.09
C VAL A 165 23.58 -20.36 27.16
N ILE A 166 23.30 -19.60 26.12
CA ILE A 166 23.61 -18.19 25.97
C ILE A 166 22.28 -17.43 25.95
N GLU A 167 22.17 -16.42 26.80
CA GLU A 167 20.99 -15.55 26.89
C GLU A 167 21.45 -14.09 26.75
N GLU A 168 20.97 -13.41 25.71
CA GLU A 168 21.38 -12.06 25.33
C GLU A 168 20.14 -11.18 25.07
N SER A 169 20.28 -9.87 25.29
CA SER A 169 19.20 -8.92 25.04
C SER A 169 19.69 -7.49 24.84
N ASP A 170 18.89 -6.72 24.11
CA ASP A 170 19.00 -5.28 23.97
C ASP A 170 17.62 -4.59 23.99
N GLU A 171 17.53 -3.34 23.52
CA GLU A 171 16.29 -2.55 23.49
C GLU A 171 15.17 -3.17 22.62
N ASN A 172 15.54 -3.86 21.55
CA ASN A 172 14.67 -4.36 20.49
C ASN A 172 14.84 -5.87 20.26
N HIS A 173 15.72 -6.53 20.99
CA HIS A 173 16.04 -7.93 20.80
C HIS A 173 16.15 -8.68 22.13
N TYR A 174 15.69 -9.92 22.15
CA TYR A 174 15.95 -10.90 23.18
C TYR A 174 16.21 -12.22 22.49
N GLU A 175 17.21 -12.96 22.96
CA GLU A 175 17.48 -14.30 22.46
C GLU A 175 18.04 -15.19 23.56
N ILE A 176 17.63 -16.45 23.53
CA ILE A 176 18.20 -17.53 24.31
C ILE A 176 18.43 -18.73 23.41
N PHE A 177 19.63 -19.28 23.42
CA PHE A 177 19.99 -20.41 22.57
C PHE A 177 21.07 -21.26 23.20
N ARG A 178 21.20 -22.50 22.72
CA ARG A 178 22.28 -23.40 23.13
C ARG A 178 23.44 -23.32 22.14
N ASP A 179 24.66 -23.08 22.65
CA ASP A 179 25.86 -22.99 21.81
C ASP A 179 26.08 -24.27 21.00
N GLY A 180 26.24 -24.13 19.69
CA GLY A 180 26.37 -25.24 18.74
C GLY A 180 25.07 -25.97 18.35
N PHE A 181 23.90 -25.56 18.87
CA PHE A 181 22.59 -26.18 18.62
C PHE A 181 21.51 -25.15 18.27
N TYR A 182 21.89 -24.02 17.65
CA TYR A 182 20.96 -22.94 17.36
C TYR A 182 19.75 -23.38 16.51
N CYS A 183 19.92 -24.30 15.57
CA CYS A 183 18.80 -24.75 14.72
C CYS A 183 17.78 -25.64 15.46
N GLU A 184 18.16 -26.15 16.62
CA GLU A 184 17.37 -27.11 17.40
C GLU A 184 16.86 -26.52 18.73
N GLU A 185 17.61 -25.57 19.30
CA GLU A 185 17.45 -25.05 20.65
C GLU A 185 17.73 -23.54 20.68
N HIS A 186 16.74 -22.75 20.22
CA HIS A 186 16.75 -21.29 20.29
C HIS A 186 15.35 -20.71 20.49
N TYR A 187 15.33 -19.48 20.99
CA TYR A 187 14.18 -18.60 20.95
C TYR A 187 14.65 -17.17 20.84
N ALA A 188 14.09 -16.44 19.89
CA ALA A 188 14.40 -15.05 19.61
C ALA A 188 13.13 -14.21 19.47
N LEU A 189 13.13 -13.05 20.10
CA LEU A 189 12.21 -11.96 19.83
C LEU A 189 12.99 -10.77 19.29
N THR A 190 12.63 -10.27 18.11
CA THR A 190 13.34 -9.16 17.47
C THR A 190 12.36 -8.14 16.91
N ILE A 191 12.61 -6.85 17.16
CA ILE A 191 11.92 -5.74 16.50
C ILE A 191 12.82 -5.18 15.41
N GLU A 192 12.43 -5.39 14.16
CA GLU A 192 13.11 -4.81 12.99
C GLU A 192 12.40 -3.55 12.51
N GLU A 193 13.16 -2.52 12.14
CA GLU A 193 12.64 -1.29 11.54
C GLU A 193 12.73 -1.37 10.02
N HIS A 194 11.60 -1.18 9.35
CA HIS A 194 11.50 -1.21 7.89
C HIS A 194 10.89 0.08 7.37
N ILE A 195 11.47 0.64 6.32
CA ILE A 195 10.91 1.79 5.62
C ILE A 195 10.08 1.26 4.46
N LEU A 196 8.77 1.45 4.51
CA LEU A 196 7.91 1.26 3.36
C LEU A 196 8.16 2.42 2.39
N LEU A 197 8.93 2.14 1.35
CA LEU A 197 9.00 2.97 0.17
C LEU A 197 7.73 2.71 -0.62
N GLY A 198 6.95 3.74 -0.91
CA GLY A 198 6.03 3.60 -2.02
C GLY A 198 6.87 3.54 -3.29
N GLU A 199 6.90 2.37 -3.91
CA GLU A 199 7.52 2.24 -5.22
C GLU A 199 6.74 3.14 -6.18
N ASN A 200 7.44 4.11 -6.79
CA ASN A 200 6.91 4.77 -7.97
C ASN A 200 6.73 3.69 -9.03
N GLY A 201 5.49 3.39 -9.42
CA GLY A 201 5.22 2.50 -10.54
C GLY A 201 6.04 2.95 -11.75
N GLY A 202 6.91 2.06 -12.24
CA GLY A 202 7.75 2.28 -13.41
C GLY A 202 6.98 2.32 -14.72
#